data_AF-A0A6A7RTS3-F1
#
_entry.id   AF-A0A6A7RTS3-F1
#
_cell.length_a   1.000
_cell.length_b   1.000
_cell.length_c   1.000
_cell.angle_alpha   90.00
_cell.angle_beta   90.00
_cell.angle_gamma   90.00
#
_symmetry.space_group_name_H-M   'P 1'
#
loop_
_entity.id
_entity.type
_entity.pdbx_description
1 polymer ?
#
loop_
_entity_poly.entity_id
_entity_poly.type
_entity_poly.pdbx_seq_one_letter_code
_entity_poly.pdbx_strand_id
1 'polypeptide(L)'
;MAPEQEPDPRRDCQTIARRLATIIFPWDTTRALELALFRTFAAARIGGLLHGSGEFESRPQKRYDDTDLLVSEIIEHGCDSPRGSRAIARINALHGRFRIANDDYLYVLASFVFEPIRWNARFGWRRMTESEKLAWFWFWRQVGERMSIHDIPTDYAEFEGYSRQYEADNFHCTAASQRVALA
;
A
#
# COMPACT_ATOMS: atom_id res chain seq x y z
N MET A 1 32.72 -18.13 14.22
CA MET A 1 31.44 -17.68 13.64
C MET A 1 31.78 -16.70 12.54
N ALA A 2 31.39 -16.96 11.30
CA ALA A 2 31.48 -15.94 10.26
C ALA A 2 30.59 -14.76 10.67
N PRO A 3 30.99 -13.49 10.43
CA PRO A 3 30.14 -12.36 10.73
C PRO A 3 28.83 -12.51 9.93
N GLU A 4 27.69 -12.48 10.62
CA GLU A 4 26.40 -12.37 9.95
C GLU A 4 26.43 -11.11 9.09
N GLN A 5 26.34 -11.27 7.77
CA GLN A 5 26.22 -10.15 6.85
C GLN A 5 24.96 -9.37 7.20
N GLU A 6 25.09 -8.04 7.28
CA GLU A 6 23.96 -7.15 7.46
C GLU A 6 22.94 -7.37 6.33
N PRO A 7 21.62 -7.46 6.64
CA PRO A 7 20.61 -7.77 5.63
C PRO A 7 20.54 -6.66 4.57
N ASP A 8 20.50 -7.08 3.31
CA ASP A 8 20.40 -6.17 2.16
C ASP A 8 18.94 -5.74 2.00
N PRO A 9 18.63 -4.43 2.02
CA PRO A 9 17.24 -3.96 2.02
C PRO A 9 16.47 -4.33 0.76
N ARG A 10 17.13 -4.59 -0.37
CA ARG A 10 16.47 -4.97 -1.63
C ARG A 10 16.27 -6.48 -1.71
N ARG A 11 17.30 -7.26 -1.41
CA ARG A 11 17.25 -8.74 -1.45
C ARG A 11 16.36 -9.29 -0.34
N ASP A 12 16.49 -8.76 0.86
CA ASP A 12 15.85 -9.29 2.06
C ASP A 12 14.54 -8.54 2.41
N CYS A 13 14.02 -7.76 1.46
CA CYS A 13 12.92 -6.81 1.65
C CYS A 13 11.65 -7.46 2.22
N GLN A 14 11.26 -8.66 1.76
CA GLN A 14 10.06 -9.36 2.24
C GLN A 14 10.21 -9.77 3.71
N THR A 15 11.41 -10.18 4.13
CA THR A 15 11.68 -10.57 5.53
C THR A 15 11.68 -9.35 6.44
N ILE A 16 12.30 -8.25 6.00
CA ILE A 16 12.32 -6.99 6.75
C ILE A 16 10.90 -6.42 6.84
N ALA A 17 10.15 -6.35 5.72
CA ALA A 17 8.78 -5.85 5.70
C ALA A 17 7.86 -6.65 6.64
N ARG A 18 7.95 -7.99 6.62
CA ARG A 18 7.24 -8.84 7.58
C ARG A 18 7.57 -8.46 9.02
N ARG A 19 8.85 -8.35 9.37
CA ARG A 19 9.29 -8.01 10.74
C ARG A 19 8.81 -6.62 11.15
N LEU A 20 8.86 -5.65 10.24
CA LEU A 20 8.34 -4.30 10.48
C LEU A 20 6.84 -4.36 10.80
N ALA A 21 6.06 -5.07 10.00
CA ALA A 21 4.61 -5.11 10.11
C ALA A 21 4.08 -6.02 11.23
N THR A 22 4.82 -7.02 11.70
CA THR A 22 4.30 -7.99 12.68
C THR A 22 4.95 -7.90 14.06
N ILE A 23 6.14 -7.30 14.17
CA ILE A 23 6.91 -7.27 15.43
C ILE A 23 7.23 -5.84 15.85
N ILE A 24 7.76 -5.02 14.94
CA ILE A 24 8.31 -3.71 15.30
C ILE A 24 7.23 -2.64 15.35
N PHE A 25 6.36 -2.60 14.34
CA PHE A 25 5.34 -1.57 14.14
C PHE A 25 3.96 -2.21 13.87
N PRO A 26 3.49 -3.23 14.61
CA PRO A 26 2.27 -3.95 14.24
C PRO A 26 1.03 -3.04 14.25
N TRP A 27 0.85 -2.29 15.33
CA TRP A 27 -0.27 -1.35 15.43
C TRP A 27 -0.12 -0.18 14.45
N ASP A 28 1.08 0.41 14.38
CA ASP A 28 1.38 1.56 13.52
C ASP A 28 1.20 1.23 12.02
N THR A 29 1.63 0.04 11.58
CA THR A 29 1.51 -0.38 10.19
C THR A 29 0.05 -0.50 9.79
N THR A 30 -0.78 -1.16 10.61
CA THR A 30 -2.22 -1.26 10.32
C THR A 30 -2.87 0.12 10.25
N ARG A 31 -2.63 1.01 11.23
CA ARG A 31 -3.21 2.36 11.24
C ARG A 31 -2.72 3.21 10.07
N ALA A 32 -1.45 3.09 9.71
CA ALA A 32 -0.89 3.84 8.59
C ALA A 32 -1.44 3.37 7.24
N LEU A 33 -1.67 2.06 7.06
CA LEU A 33 -2.26 1.53 5.82
C LEU A 33 -3.76 1.85 5.70
N GLU A 34 -4.48 1.91 6.81
CA GLU A 34 -5.83 2.47 6.85
C GLU A 34 -5.85 3.93 6.38
N LEU A 35 -4.94 4.76 6.90
CA LEU A 35 -4.79 6.13 6.45
C LEU A 35 -4.42 6.19 4.97
N ALA A 36 -3.52 5.30 4.51
CA ALA A 36 -3.12 5.21 3.11
C ALA A 36 -4.31 4.96 2.18
N LEU A 37 -5.22 4.06 2.57
CA LEU A 37 -6.45 3.78 1.85
C LEU A 37 -7.43 4.95 1.93
N PHE A 38 -7.64 5.51 3.12
CA PHE A 38 -8.56 6.64 3.32
C PHE A 38 -8.16 7.86 2.46
N ARG A 39 -6.86 8.15 2.35
CA ARG A 39 -6.35 9.24 1.49
C ARG A 39 -6.78 9.08 0.03
N THR A 40 -6.91 7.85 -0.47
CA THR A 40 -7.30 7.61 -1.87
C THR A 40 -8.70 8.11 -2.20
N PHE A 41 -9.57 8.29 -1.19
CA PHE A 41 -10.93 8.78 -1.39
C PHE A 41 -10.93 10.22 -1.92
N ALA A 42 -9.89 11.00 -1.61
CA ALA A 42 -9.73 12.37 -2.06
C ALA A 42 -9.36 12.48 -3.55
N ALA A 43 -8.84 11.43 -4.17
CA ALA A 43 -8.60 11.42 -5.61
C ALA A 43 -9.92 11.22 -6.35
N ALA A 44 -10.34 12.19 -7.17
CA ALA A 44 -11.69 12.23 -7.73
C ALA A 44 -12.08 10.95 -8.50
N ARG A 45 -11.16 10.38 -9.29
CA ARG A 45 -11.38 9.14 -10.05
C ARG A 45 -11.50 7.91 -9.16
N ILE A 46 -10.61 7.79 -8.17
CA ILE A 46 -10.62 6.68 -7.21
C ILE A 46 -11.88 6.77 -6.33
N GLY A 47 -12.13 7.91 -5.68
CA GLY A 47 -13.31 8.14 -4.87
C GLY A 47 -14.62 7.90 -5.64
N GLY A 48 -14.69 8.33 -6.90
CA GLY A 48 -15.82 8.05 -7.78
C GLY A 48 -16.03 6.56 -8.05
N LEU A 49 -14.95 5.81 -8.32
CA LEU A 49 -15.02 4.36 -8.50
C LEU A 49 -15.44 3.64 -7.22
N LEU A 50 -14.88 4.03 -6.07
CA LEU A 50 -15.22 3.45 -4.76
C LEU A 50 -16.69 3.69 -4.42
N HIS A 51 -17.20 4.90 -4.65
CA HIS A 51 -18.61 5.22 -4.51
C HIS A 51 -19.48 4.36 -5.44
N GLY A 52 -19.11 4.30 -6.72
CA GLY A 52 -19.84 3.51 -7.72
C GLY A 52 -19.87 2.01 -7.44
N SER A 53 -18.90 1.47 -6.70
CA SER A 53 -18.90 0.07 -6.26
C SER A 53 -19.98 -0.23 -5.21
N GLY A 54 -20.40 0.77 -4.42
CA GLY A 54 -21.34 0.62 -3.31
C GLY A 54 -20.80 -0.14 -2.08
N GLU A 55 -19.59 -0.71 -2.14
CA GLU A 55 -19.06 -1.56 -1.06
C GLU A 55 -18.78 -0.79 0.23
N PHE A 56 -18.29 0.45 0.12
CA PHE A 56 -18.02 1.30 1.28
C PHE A 56 -19.29 1.75 1.99
N GLU A 57 -20.42 1.89 1.27
CA GLU A 57 -21.70 2.30 1.87
C GLU A 57 -22.52 1.11 2.38
N SER A 58 -22.52 0.01 1.63
CA SER A 58 -23.39 -1.13 1.93
C SER A 58 -22.74 -2.16 2.85
N ARG A 59 -21.41 -2.31 2.77
CA ARG A 59 -20.66 -3.37 3.46
C ARG A 59 -19.27 -2.92 3.92
N PRO A 60 -19.12 -1.75 4.58
CA PRO A 60 -17.82 -1.16 4.89
C PRO A 60 -16.90 -2.10 5.69
N GLN A 61 -17.43 -2.73 6.75
CA GLN A 61 -16.64 -3.63 7.59
C GLN A 61 -16.11 -4.83 6.80
N LYS A 62 -16.97 -5.48 6.00
CA LYS A 62 -16.53 -6.58 5.14
C LYS A 62 -15.47 -6.13 4.13
N ARG A 63 -15.66 -4.96 3.52
CA ARG A 63 -14.72 -4.42 2.53
C ARG A 63 -13.36 -4.13 3.17
N TYR A 64 -13.34 -3.65 4.41
CA TYR A 64 -12.13 -3.47 5.21
C TYR A 64 -11.47 -4.82 5.51
N ASP A 65 -12.21 -5.77 6.10
CA ASP A 65 -11.69 -7.10 6.48
C ASP A 65 -11.12 -7.86 5.28
N ASP A 66 -11.80 -7.83 4.12
CA ASP A 66 -11.34 -8.48 2.89
C ASP A 66 -10.00 -7.90 2.39
N THR A 67 -9.77 -6.59 2.54
CA THR A 67 -8.48 -5.97 2.18
C THR A 67 -7.40 -6.30 3.19
N ASP A 68 -7.69 -6.19 4.48
CA ASP A 68 -6.73 -6.49 5.55
C ASP A 68 -6.22 -7.94 5.43
N LEU A 69 -7.12 -8.90 5.20
CA LEU A 69 -6.77 -10.30 4.99
C LEU A 69 -5.84 -10.48 3.78
N LEU A 70 -6.18 -9.91 2.62
CA LEU A 70 -5.35 -10.06 1.42
C LEU A 70 -3.98 -9.41 1.57
N VAL A 71 -3.90 -8.24 2.21
CA VAL A 71 -2.64 -7.53 2.45
C VAL A 71 -1.77 -8.29 3.47
N SER A 72 -2.39 -8.81 4.54
CA SER A 72 -1.71 -9.60 5.56
C SER A 72 -1.11 -10.88 4.99
N GLU A 73 -1.83 -11.58 4.11
CA GLU A 73 -1.31 -12.77 3.40
C GLU A 73 -0.02 -12.48 2.62
N ILE A 74 0.09 -11.28 2.03
CA ILE A 74 1.26 -10.87 1.25
C ILE A 74 2.41 -10.48 2.17
N ILE A 75 2.15 -9.70 3.23
CA ILE A 75 3.15 -9.24 4.19
C ILE A 75 3.70 -10.39 5.04
N GLU A 76 2.84 -11.26 5.55
CA GLU A 76 3.23 -12.32 6.50
C GLU A 76 3.95 -13.49 5.84
N HIS A 77 3.58 -13.80 4.59
CA HIS A 77 4.10 -14.97 3.88
C HIS A 77 5.03 -14.62 2.73
N GLY A 78 5.04 -13.37 2.27
CA GLY A 78 5.84 -12.94 1.13
C GLY A 78 5.15 -13.22 -0.22
N CYS A 79 5.53 -12.42 -1.21
CA CYS A 79 4.91 -12.37 -2.55
C CYS A 79 5.08 -13.68 -3.34
N ASP A 80 6.16 -14.41 -3.09
CA ASP A 80 6.53 -15.64 -3.80
C ASP A 80 6.01 -16.91 -3.13
N SER A 81 5.41 -16.77 -1.95
CA SER A 81 4.78 -17.91 -1.28
C SER A 81 3.47 -18.30 -1.96
N PRO A 82 3.02 -19.57 -1.84
CA PRO A 82 1.72 -19.97 -2.34
C PRO A 82 0.56 -19.14 -1.77
N ARG A 83 0.68 -18.64 -0.54
CA ARG A 83 -0.34 -17.80 0.11
C ARG A 83 -0.35 -16.38 -0.46
N GLY A 84 0.80 -15.70 -0.47
CA GLY A 84 0.94 -14.35 -1.01
C GLY A 84 0.63 -14.28 -2.51
N SER A 85 1.09 -15.26 -3.30
CA SER A 85 0.80 -15.33 -4.73
C SER A 85 -0.71 -15.48 -5.01
N ARG A 86 -1.43 -16.31 -4.24
CA ARG A 86 -2.89 -16.42 -4.34
C ARG A 86 -3.60 -15.13 -3.93
N ALA A 87 -3.11 -14.44 -2.90
CA ALA A 87 -3.67 -13.16 -2.48
C ALA A 87 -3.52 -12.10 -3.58
N ILE A 88 -2.33 -11.98 -4.19
CA ILE A 88 -2.10 -11.06 -5.32
C ILE A 88 -2.99 -11.44 -6.51
N ALA A 89 -3.08 -12.72 -6.87
CA ALA A 89 -3.97 -13.17 -7.93
C ALA A 89 -5.44 -12.81 -7.66
N ARG A 90 -5.88 -12.90 -6.39
CA ARG A 90 -7.22 -12.49 -5.97
C ARG A 90 -7.42 -10.98 -6.09
N ILE A 91 -6.44 -10.18 -5.68
CA ILE A 91 -6.46 -8.72 -5.85
C ILE A 91 -6.59 -8.37 -7.34
N ASN A 92 -5.76 -8.97 -8.20
CA ASN A 92 -5.79 -8.74 -9.65
C ASN A 92 -7.15 -9.11 -10.25
N ALA A 93 -7.73 -10.25 -9.85
CA ALA A 93 -9.05 -10.68 -10.33
C ALA A 93 -10.20 -9.76 -9.84
N LEU A 94 -10.09 -9.17 -8.64
CA LEU A 94 -11.07 -8.22 -8.13
C LEU A 94 -10.96 -6.88 -8.83
N HIS A 95 -9.74 -6.35 -8.95
CA HIS A 95 -9.51 -5.08 -9.61
C HIS A 95 -9.76 -5.12 -11.13
N GLY A 96 -9.47 -6.25 -11.79
CA GLY A 96 -9.71 -6.44 -13.23
C GLY A 96 -11.18 -6.41 -13.66
N ARG A 97 -12.12 -6.33 -12.71
CA ARG A 97 -13.55 -6.08 -12.99
C ARG A 97 -13.84 -4.62 -13.33
N PHE A 98 -12.88 -3.73 -13.09
CA PHE A 98 -13.00 -2.30 -13.27
C PHE A 98 -11.95 -1.81 -14.27
N ARG A 99 -12.26 -0.73 -14.98
CA ARG A 99 -11.29 -0.03 -15.82
C ARG A 99 -10.57 1.01 -14.97
N ILE A 100 -9.54 0.57 -14.26
CA ILE A 100 -8.65 1.41 -13.46
C ILE A 100 -7.44 1.77 -14.33
N ALA A 101 -7.06 3.03 -14.37
CA ALA A 101 -5.86 3.40 -15.11
C ALA A 101 -4.59 3.19 -14.27
N ASN A 102 -3.46 3.09 -14.94
CA ASN A 102 -2.19 2.81 -14.30
C ASN A 102 -1.77 3.87 -13.27
N ASP A 103 -2.06 5.15 -13.53
CA ASP A 103 -1.75 6.26 -12.63
C ASP A 103 -2.47 6.13 -11.27
N ASP A 104 -3.75 5.76 -11.29
CA ASP A 104 -4.55 5.46 -10.09
C ASP A 104 -3.92 4.28 -9.31
N TYR A 105 -3.57 3.18 -9.99
CA TYR A 105 -2.90 2.05 -9.34
C TYR A 105 -1.56 2.44 -8.72
N LEU A 106 -0.75 3.17 -9.48
CA LEU A 106 0.59 3.58 -9.08
C LEU A 106 0.54 4.55 -7.89
N TYR A 107 -0.48 5.42 -7.83
CA TYR A 107 -0.71 6.28 -6.67
C TYR A 107 -1.11 5.49 -5.42
N VAL A 108 -2.05 4.54 -5.54
CA VAL A 108 -2.41 3.67 -4.41
C VAL A 108 -1.19 2.88 -3.95
N LEU A 109 -0.39 2.32 -4.86
CA LEU A 109 0.85 1.66 -4.49
C LEU A 109 1.82 2.59 -3.73
N ALA A 110 1.93 3.84 -4.18
CA ALA A 110 2.76 4.84 -3.51
C ALA A 110 2.29 5.14 -2.09
N SER A 111 0.97 5.19 -1.85
CA SER A 111 0.44 5.43 -0.50
C SER A 111 0.81 4.29 0.47
N PHE A 112 0.78 3.03 0.00
CA PHE A 112 1.24 1.87 0.78
C PHE A 112 2.74 1.92 1.11
N VAL A 113 3.57 2.52 0.25
CA VAL A 113 4.99 2.77 0.55
C VAL A 113 5.15 3.89 1.57
N PHE A 114 4.63 5.07 1.28
CA PHE A 114 5.05 6.29 1.96
C PHE A 114 4.27 6.58 3.24
N GLU A 115 3.01 6.17 3.34
CA GLU A 115 2.22 6.48 4.53
C GLU A 115 2.72 5.77 5.80
N PRO A 116 3.09 4.47 5.79
CA PRO A 116 3.76 3.84 6.93
C PRO A 116 5.07 4.50 7.33
N ILE A 117 5.85 4.97 6.36
CA ILE A 117 7.13 5.66 6.63
C ILE A 117 6.86 7.03 7.28
N ARG A 118 5.93 7.82 6.73
CA ARG A 118 5.54 9.13 7.25
C ARG A 118 4.86 9.03 8.62
N TRP A 119 4.02 8.02 8.81
CA TRP A 119 3.38 7.70 10.08
C TRP A 119 4.43 7.46 11.16
N ASN A 120 5.36 6.52 10.94
CA ASN A 120 6.37 6.21 11.94
C ASN A 120 7.34 7.37 12.19
N ALA A 121 7.56 8.25 11.20
CA ALA A 121 8.36 9.46 11.40
C ALA A 121 7.70 10.46 12.38
N ARG A 122 6.37 10.46 12.46
CA ARG A 122 5.58 11.45 13.20
C ARG A 122 4.94 10.92 14.49
N PHE A 123 4.46 9.68 14.46
CA PHE A 123 3.62 9.07 15.49
C PHE A 123 4.17 7.76 16.05
N GLY A 124 5.01 7.06 15.28
CA GLY A 124 5.58 5.78 15.72
C GLY A 124 6.50 5.95 16.93
N TRP A 125 6.62 4.88 17.72
CA TRP A 125 7.50 4.86 18.91
C TRP A 125 8.99 5.09 18.55
N ARG A 126 9.36 4.82 17.30
CA ARG A 126 10.61 5.26 16.68
C ARG A 126 10.43 5.44 15.17
N ARG A 127 11.38 6.13 14.55
CA ARG A 127 11.49 6.22 13.09
C ARG A 127 11.99 4.90 12.49
N MET A 128 11.56 4.61 11.27
CA MET A 128 12.21 3.60 10.43
C MET A 128 13.64 4.06 10.08
N THR A 129 14.60 3.14 10.11
CA THR A 129 15.95 3.39 9.60
C THR A 129 15.94 3.51 8.07
N GLU A 130 17.00 4.04 7.47
CA GLU A 130 17.08 4.13 5.99
C GLU A 130 17.01 2.75 5.32
N SER A 131 17.64 1.74 5.91
CA SER A 131 17.54 0.35 5.41
C SER A 131 16.11 -0.19 5.50
N GLU A 132 15.40 0.07 6.60
CA GLU A 132 13.99 -0.34 6.77
C GLU A 132 13.07 0.36 5.77
N LYS A 133 13.26 1.66 5.52
CA LYS A 133 12.49 2.42 4.51
C LYS A 133 12.69 1.86 3.11
N LEU A 134 13.96 1.59 2.72
CA LEU A 134 14.28 1.03 1.42
C LEU A 134 13.71 -0.38 1.27
N ALA A 135 13.78 -1.21 2.32
CA ALA A 135 13.17 -2.53 2.30
C ALA A 135 11.65 -2.47 2.14
N TRP A 136 10.97 -1.55 2.84
CA TRP A 136 9.54 -1.34 2.69
C TRP A 136 9.17 -0.91 1.25
N PHE A 137 9.95 0.01 0.68
CA PHE A 137 9.83 0.44 -0.72
C PHE A 137 10.00 -0.72 -1.70
N TRP A 138 11.07 -1.50 -1.58
CA TRP A 138 11.33 -2.64 -2.47
C TRP A 138 10.28 -3.74 -2.33
N PHE A 139 9.78 -3.98 -1.12
CA PHE A 139 8.69 -4.92 -0.88
C PHE A 139 7.42 -4.52 -1.65
N TRP A 140 6.93 -3.31 -1.46
CA TRP A 140 5.72 -2.86 -2.16
C TRP A 140 5.93 -2.78 -3.66
N ARG A 141 7.10 -2.36 -4.13
CA ARG A 141 7.42 -2.42 -5.56
C ARG A 141 7.27 -3.84 -6.12
N GLN A 142 7.77 -4.87 -5.43
CA GLN A 142 7.59 -6.27 -5.84
C GLN A 142 6.11 -6.67 -5.91
N VAL A 143 5.28 -6.16 -4.99
CA VAL A 143 3.81 -6.34 -5.05
C VAL A 143 3.24 -5.66 -6.30
N GLY A 144 3.61 -4.40 -6.55
CA GLY A 144 3.13 -3.63 -7.71
C GLY A 144 3.48 -4.28 -9.05
N GLU A 145 4.70 -4.80 -9.19
CA GLU A 145 5.14 -5.54 -10.38
C GLU A 145 4.24 -6.79 -10.62
N ARG A 146 3.90 -7.53 -9.55
CA ARG A 146 3.02 -8.71 -9.65
C ARG A 146 1.54 -8.34 -9.84
N MET A 147 1.17 -7.11 -9.52
CA MET A 147 -0.12 -6.52 -9.85
C MET A 147 -0.18 -5.97 -11.28
N SER A 148 0.89 -6.13 -12.08
CA SER A 148 1.01 -5.58 -13.44
C SER A 148 0.88 -4.05 -13.48
N ILE A 149 1.30 -3.36 -12.42
CA ILE A 149 1.42 -1.91 -12.41
C ILE A 149 2.69 -1.54 -13.20
N HIS A 150 2.55 -0.63 -14.14
CA HIS A 150 3.63 -0.19 -15.02
C HIS A 150 4.27 1.11 -14.51
N ASP A 151 5.46 1.41 -15.01
CA ASP A 151 6.19 2.66 -14.74
C ASP A 151 6.41 2.96 -13.25
N ILE A 152 6.58 1.92 -12.43
CA ILE A 152 6.91 2.06 -11.01
C ILE A 152 8.34 2.60 -10.90
N PRO A 153 8.56 3.81 -10.34
CA PRO A 153 9.90 4.39 -10.29
C PRO A 153 10.86 3.54 -9.48
N THR A 154 12.14 3.56 -9.90
CA THR A 154 13.18 2.74 -9.25
C THR A 154 13.92 3.42 -8.14
N ASP A 155 13.82 4.74 -8.11
CA ASP A 155 14.38 5.58 -7.08
C ASP A 155 13.30 5.96 -6.05
N TYR A 156 13.69 5.97 -4.79
CA TYR A 156 12.79 6.29 -3.68
C TYR A 156 12.27 7.72 -3.77
N ALA A 157 13.15 8.68 -4.06
CA ALA A 157 12.79 10.10 -4.10
C ALA A 157 11.96 10.43 -5.34
N GLU A 158 12.24 9.79 -6.48
CA GLU A 158 11.41 9.88 -7.69
C GLU A 158 9.98 9.38 -7.41
N PHE A 159 9.83 8.22 -6.76
CA PHE A 159 8.49 7.70 -6.44
C PHE A 159 7.76 8.56 -5.42
N GLU A 160 8.48 9.14 -4.46
CA GLU A 160 7.88 10.08 -3.51
C GLU A 160 7.42 11.36 -4.21
N GLY A 161 8.23 11.88 -5.14
CA GLY A 161 7.89 13.03 -5.98
C GLY A 161 6.64 12.77 -6.82
N TYR A 162 6.56 11.60 -7.46
CA TYR A 162 5.36 11.16 -8.18
C TYR A 162 4.11 11.17 -7.28
N SER A 163 4.21 10.57 -6.09
CA SER A 163 3.08 10.51 -5.14
C SER A 163 2.54 11.90 -4.80
N ARG A 164 3.44 12.85 -4.52
CA ARG A 164 3.06 14.25 -4.18
C ARG A 164 2.45 14.97 -5.38
N GLN A 165 3.02 14.79 -6.57
CA GLN A 165 2.49 15.41 -7.79
C GLN A 165 1.10 14.87 -8.12
N TYR A 166 0.91 13.55 -8.03
CA TYR A 166 -0.40 12.94 -8.25
C TYR A 166 -1.46 13.54 -7.31
N GLU A 167 -1.13 13.70 -6.02
CA GLU A 167 -2.06 14.33 -5.05
C GLU A 167 -2.39 15.77 -5.45
N ALA A 168 -1.38 16.57 -5.80
CA ALA A 168 -1.59 17.96 -6.22
C ALA A 168 -2.53 18.09 -7.44
N ASP A 169 -2.43 17.16 -8.39
CA ASP A 169 -3.21 17.21 -9.63
C ASP A 169 -4.62 16.64 -9.46
N ASN A 170 -4.79 15.60 -8.63
CA ASN A 170 -5.99 14.76 -8.62
C ASN A 170 -6.84 14.88 -7.36
N PHE A 171 -6.34 15.50 -6.28
CA PHE A 171 -7.11 15.63 -5.04
C PHE A 171 -8.12 16.76 -5.14
N HIS A 172 -9.40 16.39 -5.20
CA HIS A 172 -10.51 17.34 -5.26
C HIS A 172 -11.68 16.77 -4.45
N CYS A 173 -12.28 17.61 -3.59
CA CYS A 173 -13.47 17.19 -2.87
C CYS A 173 -14.65 17.05 -3.84
N THR A 174 -15.17 15.84 -3.98
CA THR A 174 -16.38 15.55 -4.76
C THR A 174 -17.48 15.00 -3.85
N ALA A 175 -18.74 15.10 -4.28
CA ALA A 175 -19.85 14.51 -3.54
C ALA A 175 -19.68 12.98 -3.37
N ALA A 176 -19.12 12.30 -4.37
CA ALA A 176 -18.80 10.87 -4.29
C ALA A 176 -17.72 10.58 -3.26
N SER A 177 -16.60 11.31 -3.31
CA SER A 177 -15.51 11.23 -2.33
C SER A 177 -15.99 11.47 -0.89
N GLN A 178 -16.85 12.48 -0.69
CA GLN A 178 -17.41 12.79 0.61
C GLN A 178 -18.31 11.66 1.14
N ARG A 179 -19.16 11.07 0.28
CA ARG A 179 -20.01 9.94 0.68
C ARG A 179 -19.20 8.73 1.11
N VAL A 180 -18.18 8.35 0.34
CA VAL A 180 -17.29 7.23 0.69
C VAL A 180 -16.55 7.50 1.99
N ALA A 181 -16.11 8.73 2.25
CA ALA A 181 -15.39 9.07 3.47
C ALA A 181 -16.25 9.08 4.75
N LEU A 182 -17.58 9.23 4.61
CA LEU A 182 -18.52 9.27 5.73
C LEU A 182 -19.21 7.92 6.00
N ALA A 183 -19.02 6.95 5.13
CA ALA A 183 -19.60 5.62 5.23
C ALA A 183 -18.82 4.72 6.19
#